data_AF-A0A178A780-F1
#
_entry.id   AF-A0A178A780-F1
#
_cell.length_a   1.000
_cell.length_b   1.000
_cell.length_c   1.000
_cell.angle_alpha   90.00
_cell.angle_beta   90.00
_cell.angle_gamma   90.00
#
_symmetry.space_group_name_H-M   'P 1'
#
loop_
_entity.id
_entity.type
_entity.pdbx_description
1 polymer ?
#
loop_
_entity_poly.entity_id
_entity_poly.type
_entity_poly.pdbx_seq_one_letter_code
_entity_poly.pdbx_strand_id
1 'polypeptide(L)'
;MISLPSPIELCFPFVDDKVASRWFASPETWAIDPPEARLYVPPRFTVADYNRMLRKVVGWLTEWVDTGSNPFIHHQLWKRCFPAEIQDAYMALAAYLRKTSSNAEIVSRIIEDRVTELVANGLILNNEPNMRDDVLNLGRAQALLVYQCIGLYDGDIRLRKLAEEHVPILESWVNILMQHTSDMVSVATPPANVPPGNSLWYSWIIAESVRRIWLVTAGIQGMYKYFAQTRGPQPPCLGGTIFTSRSGFWEARSALAWEKLCSERFSGLVRLTETEKMLAMVPREEINDFAKVVLECTYGSEWCEAKLGGC
;
A
#
# COMPACT_ATOMS: atom_id res chain seq x y z
N MET A 1 -4.63 -32.20 47.40
CA MET A 1 -5.43 -30.95 47.36
C MET A 1 -5.66 -30.67 45.87
N ILE A 2 -6.81 -31.12 45.36
CA ILE A 2 -7.11 -31.06 43.92
C ILE A 2 -7.63 -29.65 43.65
N SER A 3 -6.85 -28.84 42.92
CA SER A 3 -7.26 -27.52 42.48
C SER A 3 -8.39 -27.67 41.47
N LEU A 4 -9.56 -27.15 41.81
CA LEU A 4 -10.66 -27.01 40.85
C LEU A 4 -10.25 -26.02 39.75
N PRO A 5 -10.59 -26.27 38.48
CA PRO A 5 -10.28 -25.36 37.39
C PRO A 5 -11.00 -24.02 37.59
N SER A 6 -10.36 -22.95 37.13
CA SER A 6 -10.93 -21.59 37.17
C SER A 6 -12.24 -21.54 36.36
N PRO A 7 -13.26 -20.76 36.76
CA PRO A 7 -14.53 -20.64 36.03
C PRO A 7 -14.42 -20.23 34.55
N ILE A 8 -13.24 -19.78 34.10
CA ILE A 8 -12.96 -19.43 32.70
C ILE A 8 -12.63 -20.68 31.84
N GLU A 9 -12.04 -21.72 32.44
CA GLU A 9 -11.64 -22.96 31.73
C GLU A 9 -12.82 -23.90 31.45
N LEU A 10 -13.97 -23.68 32.06
CA LEU A 10 -15.19 -24.47 31.86
C LEU A 10 -16.11 -23.92 30.75
N CYS A 11 -15.78 -22.77 30.15
CA CYS A 11 -16.63 -22.10 29.15
C CYS A 11 -16.18 -22.27 27.69
N PHE A 12 -15.00 -22.84 27.43
CA PHE A 12 -14.48 -22.96 26.06
C PHE A 12 -13.85 -24.33 25.86
N PRO A 13 -14.58 -25.30 25.26
CA PRO A 13 -13.96 -26.54 24.87
C PRO A 13 -12.87 -26.23 23.84
N PHE A 14 -11.71 -26.84 24.05
CA PHE A 14 -10.54 -26.80 23.19
C PHE A 14 -10.95 -26.98 21.73
N VAL A 15 -10.74 -25.96 20.89
CA VAL A 15 -10.88 -26.06 19.43
C VAL A 15 -9.51 -25.85 18.82
N ASP A 16 -9.05 -26.93 18.19
CA ASP A 16 -7.85 -27.15 17.37
C ASP A 16 -7.10 -25.90 16.87
N ASP A 17 -5.85 -25.75 17.33
CA ASP A 17 -4.86 -24.71 16.99
C ASP A 17 -4.34 -24.82 15.54
N LYS A 18 -5.22 -24.73 14.56
CA LYS A 18 -4.83 -24.24 13.22
C LYS A 18 -5.21 -22.78 13.06
N VAL A 19 -4.70 -22.00 14.02
CA VAL A 19 -4.54 -20.54 14.03
C VAL A 19 -3.95 -20.08 12.70
N ALA A 20 -4.38 -18.92 12.21
CA ALA A 20 -3.93 -18.32 10.95
C ALA A 20 -2.43 -18.55 10.70
N SER A 21 -2.10 -19.25 9.62
CA SER A 21 -0.71 -19.53 9.26
C SER A 21 0.01 -18.23 8.87
N ARG A 22 1.34 -18.19 9.00
CA ARG A 22 2.19 -17.09 8.48
C ARG A 22 2.33 -17.13 6.95
N TRP A 23 1.24 -17.42 6.24
CA TRP A 23 1.20 -17.60 4.78
C TRP A 23 1.72 -16.37 4.02
N PHE A 24 1.65 -15.18 4.63
CA PHE A 24 2.09 -13.92 4.05
C PHE A 24 3.55 -13.56 4.36
N ALA A 25 4.25 -14.37 5.16
CA ALA A 25 5.57 -14.04 5.69
C ALA A 25 6.71 -14.79 4.99
N SER A 26 6.43 -15.76 4.13
CA SER A 26 7.48 -16.56 3.52
C SER A 26 8.36 -15.69 2.60
N PRO A 27 9.68 -15.95 2.49
CA PRO A 27 10.58 -15.15 1.67
C PRO A 27 10.11 -14.96 0.22
N GLU A 28 9.45 -15.97 -0.35
CA GLU A 28 8.93 -15.93 -1.72
C GLU A 28 7.84 -14.86 -1.90
N THR A 29 7.10 -14.53 -0.83
CA THR A 29 6.06 -13.50 -0.83
C THR A 29 6.61 -12.07 -0.82
N TRP A 30 7.94 -11.91 -0.84
CA TRP A 30 8.61 -10.61 -0.93
C TRP A 30 9.36 -10.42 -2.26
N ALA A 31 9.37 -11.44 -3.12
CA ALA A 31 10.02 -11.35 -4.42
C ALA A 31 9.31 -10.33 -5.33
N ILE A 32 10.10 -9.42 -5.89
CA ILE A 32 9.66 -8.45 -6.89
C ILE A 32 9.70 -9.09 -8.27
N ASP A 33 8.57 -9.10 -8.94
CA ASP A 33 8.47 -9.53 -10.33
C ASP A 33 9.00 -8.39 -11.22
N PRO A 34 9.97 -8.66 -12.12
CA PRO A 34 10.43 -7.64 -13.03
C PRO A 34 9.26 -7.16 -13.91
N PRO A 35 9.28 -5.90 -14.40
CA PRO A 35 8.32 -5.45 -15.42
C PRO A 35 8.14 -6.51 -16.50
N GLU A 36 6.88 -6.89 -16.74
CA GLU A 36 6.56 -8.08 -17.53
C GLU A 36 7.21 -8.04 -18.93
N ALA A 37 8.32 -8.77 -19.09
CA ALA A 37 8.90 -9.03 -20.40
C ALA A 37 8.05 -10.01 -21.25
N ARG A 38 6.94 -10.54 -20.70
CA ARG A 38 6.13 -11.62 -21.27
C ARG A 38 4.83 -11.17 -21.94
N LEU A 39 4.50 -9.88 -21.92
CA LEU A 39 3.40 -9.38 -22.72
C LEU A 39 3.83 -9.39 -24.19
N TYR A 40 3.28 -10.34 -24.97
CA TYR A 40 3.49 -10.43 -26.42
C TYR A 40 3.15 -9.10 -27.14
N VAL A 41 2.29 -8.29 -26.52
CA VAL A 41 2.02 -6.89 -26.87
C VAL A 41 1.84 -6.13 -25.55
N PRO A 42 2.75 -5.23 -25.14
CA PRO A 42 2.52 -4.40 -23.97
C PRO A 42 1.28 -3.52 -24.18
N PRO A 43 0.42 -3.34 -23.16
CA PRO A 43 -0.75 -2.48 -23.26
C PRO A 43 -0.29 -1.08 -23.66
N ARG A 44 -0.96 -0.51 -24.67
CA ARG A 44 -0.72 0.87 -25.09
C ARG A 44 -1.52 1.77 -24.17
N PHE A 45 -0.89 2.21 -23.09
CA PHE A 45 -1.50 3.20 -22.21
C PHE A 45 -1.66 4.53 -22.95
N THR A 46 -2.77 5.20 -22.68
CA THR A 46 -3.02 6.58 -23.12
C THR A 46 -2.88 7.56 -21.96
N VAL A 47 -2.69 8.84 -22.26
CA VAL A 47 -2.70 9.90 -21.23
C VAL A 47 -4.03 9.91 -20.46
N ALA A 48 -5.13 9.49 -21.09
CA ALA A 48 -6.42 9.36 -20.43
C ALA A 48 -6.41 8.27 -19.35
N ASP A 49 -5.69 7.16 -19.56
CA ASP A 49 -5.54 6.07 -18.60
C ASP A 49 -4.71 6.51 -17.39
N TYR A 50 -3.61 7.22 -17.61
CA TYR A 50 -2.84 7.84 -16.53
C TYR A 50 -3.69 8.78 -15.69
N ASN A 51 -4.42 9.69 -16.33
CA ASN A 51 -5.30 10.63 -15.63
C ASN A 51 -6.43 9.92 -14.87
N ARG A 52 -6.93 8.79 -15.39
CA ARG A 52 -7.95 7.98 -14.71
C ARG A 52 -7.38 7.32 -13.46
N MET A 53 -6.21 6.69 -13.54
CA MET A 53 -5.52 6.12 -12.39
C MET A 53 -5.25 7.20 -11.33
N LEU A 54 -4.67 8.34 -11.73
CA LEU A 54 -4.34 9.40 -10.79
C LEU A 54 -5.60 9.93 -10.08
N ARG A 55 -6.71 10.10 -10.81
CA ARG A 55 -8.02 10.43 -10.20
C ARG A 55 -8.49 9.38 -9.19
N LYS A 56 -8.33 8.07 -9.48
CA LYS A 56 -8.70 7.01 -8.54
C LYS A 56 -7.88 7.09 -7.25
N VAL A 57 -6.56 7.30 -7.36
CA VAL A 57 -5.70 7.42 -6.18
C VAL A 57 -5.99 8.70 -5.39
N VAL A 58 -6.25 9.83 -6.05
CA VAL A 58 -6.68 11.06 -5.37
C VAL A 58 -8.05 10.88 -4.70
N GLY A 59 -8.94 10.08 -5.29
CA GLY A 59 -10.18 9.65 -4.65
C GLY A 59 -9.93 8.88 -3.35
N TRP A 60 -8.98 7.94 -3.33
CA TRP A 60 -8.56 7.24 -2.12
C TRP A 60 -7.92 8.15 -1.07
N LEU A 61 -7.19 9.18 -1.49
CA LEU A 61 -6.65 10.21 -0.60
C LEU A 61 -7.78 11.03 0.03
N THR A 62 -8.81 11.36 -0.75
CA THR A 62 -10.02 12.02 -0.24
C THR A 62 -10.72 11.13 0.80
N GLU A 63 -10.92 9.85 0.49
CA GLU A 63 -11.49 8.87 1.42
C GLU A 63 -10.68 8.76 2.72
N TRP A 64 -9.36 8.86 2.64
CA TRP A 64 -8.50 8.86 3.83
C TRP A 64 -8.79 10.04 4.75
N VAL A 65 -8.98 11.25 4.20
CA VAL A 65 -9.34 12.44 4.99
C VAL A 65 -10.76 12.34 5.58
N ASP A 66 -11.67 11.69 4.87
CA ASP A 66 -13.07 11.57 5.31
C ASP A 66 -13.27 10.45 6.35
N THR A 67 -12.51 9.36 6.25
CA THR A 67 -12.78 8.12 7.01
C THR A 67 -11.62 7.63 7.88
N GLY A 68 -10.41 8.18 7.70
CA GLY A 68 -9.20 7.74 8.39
C GLY A 68 -8.54 6.49 7.82
N SER A 69 -9.03 5.95 6.70
CA SER A 69 -8.42 4.83 5.98
C SER A 69 -8.63 4.90 4.48
N ASN A 70 -7.85 4.15 3.72
CA ASN A 70 -8.06 3.97 2.29
C ASN A 70 -7.45 2.63 1.81
N PRO A 71 -7.47 2.32 0.50
CA PRO A 71 -6.92 1.08 -0.04
C PRO A 71 -5.42 0.81 0.17
N PHE A 72 -4.60 1.76 0.66
CA PHE A 72 -3.19 1.54 1.00
C PHE A 72 -2.77 2.08 2.39
N ILE A 73 -3.68 2.73 3.13
CA ILE A 73 -3.52 3.15 4.53
C ILE A 73 -4.60 2.47 5.37
N HIS A 74 -4.22 1.43 6.11
CA HIS A 74 -5.14 0.61 6.88
C HIS A 74 -5.69 1.35 8.12
N HIS A 75 -6.97 1.16 8.44
CA HIS A 75 -7.65 1.82 9.57
C HIS A 75 -7.05 1.53 10.96
N GLN A 76 -6.30 0.44 11.12
CA GLN A 76 -5.58 0.13 12.37
C GLN A 76 -4.15 0.64 12.41
N LEU A 77 -3.54 0.99 11.26
CA LEU A 77 -2.10 1.29 11.19
C LEU A 77 -1.74 2.48 12.08
N TRP A 78 -2.55 3.54 12.02
CA TRP A 78 -2.30 4.79 12.75
C TRP A 78 -3.26 5.08 13.90
N LYS A 79 -4.01 4.06 14.35
CA LYS A 79 -5.04 4.24 15.37
C LYS A 79 -4.48 4.56 16.76
N ARG A 80 -3.29 4.06 17.09
CA ARG A 80 -2.65 4.23 18.40
C ARG A 80 -1.49 5.20 18.41
N CYS A 81 -0.83 5.36 17.26
CA CYS A 81 0.28 6.26 17.05
C CYS A 81 0.05 6.94 15.71
N PHE A 82 0.06 8.27 15.69
CA PHE A 82 -0.07 9.04 14.47
C PHE A 82 1.22 9.85 14.30
N PRO A 83 2.22 9.35 13.56
CA PRO A 83 3.53 10.00 13.45
C PRO A 83 3.40 11.41 12.87
N ALA A 84 4.35 12.30 13.20
CA ALA A 84 4.33 13.69 12.74
C ALA A 84 4.31 13.80 11.21
N GLU A 85 5.04 12.91 10.52
CA GLU A 85 5.09 12.88 9.06
C GLU A 85 3.73 12.57 8.43
N ILE A 86 2.95 11.69 9.06
CA ILE A 86 1.60 11.35 8.62
C ILE A 86 0.61 12.46 9.01
N GLN A 87 0.74 13.05 10.20
CA GLN A 87 -0.08 14.19 10.63
C GLN A 87 0.04 15.35 9.63
N ASP A 88 1.26 15.73 9.28
CA ASP A 88 1.53 16.82 8.35
C ASP A 88 0.96 16.52 6.97
N ALA A 89 1.15 15.29 6.45
CA ALA A 89 0.59 14.88 5.17
C ALA A 89 -0.95 14.89 5.17
N TYR A 90 -1.58 14.42 6.25
CA TYR A 90 -3.03 14.44 6.41
C TYR A 90 -3.58 15.87 6.40
N MET A 91 -2.98 16.77 7.19
CA MET A 91 -3.39 18.17 7.27
C MET A 91 -3.17 18.92 5.95
N ALA A 92 -2.02 18.72 5.29
CA ALA A 92 -1.72 19.31 4.00
C ALA A 92 -2.69 18.84 2.91
N LEU A 93 -3.03 17.54 2.91
CA LEU A 93 -4.03 16.97 2.01
C LEU A 93 -5.43 17.53 2.29
N ALA A 94 -5.84 17.67 3.56
CA ALA A 94 -7.13 18.27 3.90
C ALA A 94 -7.21 19.73 3.44
N ALA A 95 -6.13 20.52 3.62
CA ALA A 95 -6.04 21.88 3.10
C ALA A 95 -6.08 21.91 1.56
N TYR A 96 -5.40 20.96 0.91
CA TYR A 96 -5.41 20.78 -0.54
C TYR A 96 -6.82 20.52 -1.09
N LEU A 97 -7.56 19.60 -0.48
CA LEU A 97 -8.93 19.26 -0.89
C LEU A 97 -9.91 20.43 -0.71
N ARG A 98 -9.58 21.40 0.15
CA ARG A 98 -10.35 22.63 0.40
C ARG A 98 -9.76 23.86 -0.29
N LYS A 99 -8.79 23.67 -1.19
CA LYS A 99 -8.14 24.75 -1.93
C LYS A 99 -9.15 25.47 -2.82
N THR A 100 -9.03 26.80 -2.86
CA THR A 100 -9.79 27.75 -3.66
C THR A 100 -8.82 28.65 -4.41
N SER A 101 -9.30 29.42 -5.39
CA SER A 101 -8.45 30.41 -6.08
C SER A 101 -7.85 31.44 -5.11
N SER A 102 -8.53 31.79 -4.03
CA SER A 102 -8.08 32.80 -3.06
C SER A 102 -7.00 32.32 -2.09
N ASN A 103 -6.91 31.02 -1.81
CA ASN A 103 -5.92 30.47 -0.87
C ASN A 103 -4.91 29.50 -1.55
N ALA A 104 -4.94 29.39 -2.88
CA ALA A 104 -4.14 28.42 -3.61
C ALA A 104 -2.63 28.55 -3.33
N GLU A 105 -2.10 29.76 -3.38
CA GLU A 105 -0.67 30.01 -3.14
C GLU A 105 -0.24 29.63 -1.72
N ILE A 106 -1.08 29.93 -0.72
CA ILE A 106 -0.83 29.58 0.69
C ILE A 106 -0.78 28.07 0.83
N VAL A 107 -1.77 27.36 0.27
CA VAL A 107 -1.84 25.89 0.34
C VAL A 107 -0.64 25.25 -0.37
N SER A 108 -0.30 25.72 -1.58
CA SER A 108 0.87 25.21 -2.31
C SER A 108 2.17 25.45 -1.54
N ARG A 109 2.34 26.60 -0.89
CA ARG A 109 3.51 26.87 -0.04
C ARG A 109 3.61 25.92 1.15
N ILE A 110 2.50 25.69 1.85
CA ILE A 110 2.46 24.74 2.97
C ILE A 110 2.90 23.35 2.49
N ILE A 111 2.34 22.88 1.37
CA ILE A 111 2.67 21.56 0.81
C ILE A 111 4.17 21.46 0.51
N GLU A 112 4.75 22.48 -0.12
CA GLU A 112 6.18 22.51 -0.45
C GLU A 112 7.05 22.47 0.80
N ASP A 113 6.77 23.34 1.77
CA ASP A 113 7.57 23.42 2.98
C ASP A 113 7.53 22.09 3.75
N ARG A 114 6.34 21.45 3.84
CA ARG A 114 6.17 20.16 4.53
C ARG A 114 6.88 19.03 3.80
N VAL A 115 6.77 18.92 2.48
CA VAL A 115 7.42 17.83 1.74
C VAL A 115 8.94 18.00 1.71
N THR A 116 9.45 19.23 1.62
CA THR A 116 10.89 19.51 1.70
C THR A 116 11.45 19.12 3.05
N GLU A 117 10.75 19.43 4.15
CA GLU A 117 11.15 19.01 5.50
C GLU A 117 11.12 17.47 5.64
N LEU A 118 10.07 16.81 5.16
CA LEU A 118 9.94 15.35 5.17
C LEU A 118 11.14 14.67 4.48
N VAL A 119 11.49 15.14 3.29
CA VAL A 119 12.60 14.57 2.50
C VAL A 119 13.93 14.82 3.19
N ALA A 120 14.18 16.04 3.68
CA ALA A 120 15.41 16.37 4.40
C ALA A 120 15.61 15.46 5.63
N ASN A 121 14.57 15.27 6.44
CA ASN A 121 14.61 14.41 7.62
C ASN A 121 14.79 12.92 7.27
N GLY A 122 14.11 12.45 6.22
CA GLY A 122 14.24 11.05 5.78
C GLY A 122 15.63 10.71 5.25
N LEU A 123 16.28 11.64 4.54
CA LEU A 123 17.64 11.43 4.04
C LEU A 123 18.68 11.37 5.17
N ILE A 124 18.51 12.14 6.24
CA ILE A 124 19.37 12.08 7.42
C ILE A 124 19.27 10.70 8.09
N LEU A 125 18.05 10.20 8.28
CA LEU A 125 17.82 8.96 9.02
C LEU A 125 18.22 7.71 8.25
N ASN A 126 18.12 7.72 6.92
CA ASN A 126 18.63 6.61 6.10
C ASN A 126 20.16 6.42 6.23
N ASN A 127 20.89 7.45 6.65
CA ASN A 127 22.33 7.36 6.89
C ASN A 127 22.69 6.85 8.30
N GLU A 128 21.70 6.65 9.18
CA GLU A 128 21.90 6.24 10.57
C GLU A 128 21.33 4.82 10.81
N PRO A 129 22.14 3.75 10.67
CA PRO A 129 21.68 2.37 10.67
C PRO A 129 21.01 1.89 11.98
N ASN A 130 21.17 2.66 13.06
CA ASN A 130 20.72 2.31 14.41
C ASN A 130 19.32 2.87 14.76
N MET A 131 18.73 3.74 13.93
CA MET A 131 17.38 4.32 14.13
C MET A 131 16.33 3.66 13.20
N ARG A 132 16.38 2.32 13.12
CA ARG A 132 15.61 1.51 12.19
C ARG A 132 14.20 1.22 12.75
N ASP A 133 13.28 2.17 12.61
CA ASP A 133 11.86 1.96 12.87
C ASP A 133 11.10 1.81 11.53
N ASP A 134 10.85 0.56 11.13
CA ASP A 134 10.19 0.24 9.85
C ASP A 134 8.75 0.78 9.77
N VAL A 135 8.06 0.89 10.91
CA VAL A 135 6.71 1.47 10.96
C VAL A 135 6.81 2.98 10.68
N LEU A 136 7.76 3.67 11.30
CA LEU A 136 7.99 5.09 11.02
C LEU A 136 8.40 5.33 9.56
N ASN A 137 9.27 4.49 9.00
CA ASN A 137 9.69 4.58 7.60
C ASN A 137 8.53 4.32 6.63
N LEU A 138 7.62 3.39 6.96
CA LEU A 138 6.37 3.21 6.20
C LEU A 138 5.55 4.50 6.22
N GLY A 139 5.46 5.16 7.38
CA GLY A 139 4.79 6.45 7.52
C GLY A 139 5.39 7.52 6.61
N ARG A 140 6.72 7.61 6.53
CA ARG A 140 7.43 8.55 5.65
C ARG A 140 7.15 8.29 4.17
N ALA A 141 7.21 7.03 3.75
CA ALA A 141 6.92 6.67 2.36
C ALA A 141 5.45 6.98 2.01
N GLN A 142 4.51 6.67 2.90
CA GLN A 142 3.09 7.01 2.72
C GLN A 142 2.90 8.53 2.59
N ALA A 143 3.50 9.31 3.48
CA ALA A 143 3.46 10.78 3.42
C ALA A 143 4.05 11.33 2.11
N LEU A 144 5.22 10.83 1.68
CA LEU A 144 5.85 11.28 0.43
C LEU A 144 5.00 10.92 -0.80
N LEU A 145 4.38 9.74 -0.82
CA LEU A 145 3.46 9.34 -1.88
C LEU A 145 2.24 10.28 -1.94
N VAL A 146 1.68 10.70 -0.79
CA VAL A 146 0.57 11.67 -0.73
C VAL A 146 0.98 12.99 -1.40
N TYR A 147 2.13 13.54 -1.02
CA TYR A 147 2.64 14.79 -1.62
C TYR A 147 2.93 14.65 -3.11
N GLN A 148 3.46 13.51 -3.55
CA GLN A 148 3.68 13.23 -4.97
C GLN A 148 2.36 13.17 -5.75
N CYS A 149 1.32 12.53 -5.20
CA CYS A 149 0.00 12.51 -5.83
C CYS A 149 -0.58 13.92 -5.97
N ILE A 150 -0.45 14.75 -4.92
CA ILE A 150 -0.88 16.16 -4.95
C ILE A 150 -0.15 16.90 -6.08
N GLY A 151 1.19 16.85 -6.12
CA GLY A 151 1.95 17.61 -7.12
C GLY A 151 1.75 17.14 -8.56
N LEU A 152 1.55 15.85 -8.78
CA LEU A 152 1.24 15.32 -10.12
C LEU A 152 -0.18 15.69 -10.58
N TYR A 153 -1.15 15.71 -9.65
CA TYR A 153 -2.56 15.95 -9.96
C TYR A 153 -2.93 17.43 -10.08
N ASP A 154 -2.29 18.31 -9.31
CA ASP A 154 -2.76 19.68 -9.13
C ASP A 154 -2.75 20.56 -10.39
N GLY A 155 -1.79 20.32 -11.28
CA GLY A 155 -1.56 21.16 -12.46
C GLY A 155 -0.68 22.38 -12.21
N ASP A 156 -0.32 22.68 -10.97
CA ASP A 156 0.71 23.66 -10.62
C ASP A 156 2.11 23.16 -11.05
N ILE A 157 2.83 23.99 -11.81
CA ILE A 157 4.13 23.62 -12.41
C ILE A 157 5.20 23.41 -11.33
N ARG A 158 5.17 24.19 -10.25
CA ARG A 158 6.14 24.12 -9.16
C ARG A 158 5.93 22.86 -8.34
N LEU A 159 4.68 22.56 -7.98
CA LEU A 159 4.35 21.31 -7.28
C LEU A 159 4.63 20.07 -8.13
N ARG A 160 4.38 20.13 -9.44
CA ARG A 160 4.73 19.05 -10.37
C ARG A 160 6.23 18.80 -10.40
N LYS A 161 7.03 19.86 -10.58
CA LYS A 161 8.49 19.76 -10.59
C LYS A 161 9.01 19.11 -9.30
N LEU A 162 8.47 19.52 -8.15
CA LEU A 162 8.86 18.94 -6.87
C LEU A 162 8.47 17.45 -6.76
N ALA A 163 7.28 17.07 -7.24
CA ALA A 163 6.86 15.68 -7.29
C ALA A 163 7.74 14.81 -8.22
N GLU A 164 8.26 15.38 -9.31
CA GLU A 164 9.23 14.73 -10.21
C GLU A 164 10.59 14.52 -9.52
N GLU A 165 11.10 15.53 -8.83
CA GLU A 165 12.36 15.44 -8.07
C GLU A 165 12.31 14.35 -6.98
N HIS A 166 11.13 14.09 -6.42
CA HIS A 166 10.92 13.08 -5.39
C HIS A 166 10.72 11.65 -5.92
N VAL A 167 10.58 11.45 -7.24
CA VAL A 167 10.44 10.10 -7.84
C VAL A 167 11.54 9.15 -7.37
N PRO A 168 12.84 9.41 -7.61
CA PRO A 168 13.91 8.49 -7.21
C PRO A 168 14.04 8.33 -5.70
N ILE A 169 13.61 9.32 -4.92
CA ILE A 169 13.65 9.29 -3.45
C ILE A 169 12.62 8.28 -2.93
N LEU A 170 11.37 8.39 -3.40
CA LEU A 170 10.32 7.45 -3.02
C LEU A 170 10.64 6.03 -3.48
N GLU A 171 11.19 5.86 -4.69
CA GLU A 171 11.66 4.54 -5.17
C GLU A 171 12.69 3.93 -4.21
N SER A 172 13.67 4.72 -3.77
CA SER A 172 14.67 4.27 -2.78
C SER A 172 14.01 3.85 -1.46
N TRP A 173 13.09 4.68 -0.93
CA TRP A 173 12.43 4.41 0.35
C TRP A 173 11.57 3.14 0.31
N VAL A 174 10.78 2.92 -0.76
CA VAL A 174 9.97 1.69 -0.87
C VAL A 174 10.81 0.43 -1.09
N ASN A 175 11.98 0.55 -1.73
CA ASN A 175 12.97 -0.54 -1.84
C ASN A 175 13.54 -0.94 -0.48
N ILE A 176 13.99 0.04 0.30
CA ILE A 176 14.50 -0.21 1.66
C ILE A 176 13.41 -0.83 2.52
N LEU A 177 12.17 -0.31 2.46
CA LEU A 177 11.03 -0.84 3.20
C LEU A 177 10.71 -2.29 2.84
N MET A 178 10.72 -2.64 1.55
CA MET A 178 10.50 -4.02 1.11
C MET A 178 11.51 -4.99 1.72
N GLN A 179 12.79 -4.63 1.67
CA GLN A 179 13.86 -5.47 2.17
C GLN A 179 13.77 -5.64 3.70
N HIS A 180 13.65 -4.55 4.44
CA HIS A 180 13.61 -4.60 5.90
C HIS A 180 12.36 -5.31 6.42
N THR A 181 11.19 -5.07 5.83
CA THR A 181 9.95 -5.70 6.29
C THR A 181 9.96 -7.20 6.01
N SER A 182 10.60 -7.64 4.91
CA SER A 182 10.85 -9.07 4.64
C SER A 182 11.64 -9.72 5.77
N ASP A 183 12.74 -9.09 6.21
CA ASP A 183 13.57 -9.60 7.30
C ASP A 183 12.81 -9.61 8.64
N MET A 184 12.10 -8.51 8.96
CA MET A 184 11.33 -8.38 10.20
C MET A 184 10.24 -9.45 10.31
N VAL A 185 9.41 -9.60 9.27
CA VAL A 185 8.23 -10.47 9.29
C VAL A 185 8.61 -11.95 9.18
N SER A 186 9.75 -12.27 8.56
CA SER A 186 10.29 -13.63 8.49
C SER A 186 10.84 -14.11 9.85
N VAL A 187 11.40 -13.20 10.66
CA VAL A 187 12.09 -13.53 11.92
C VAL A 187 11.23 -13.31 13.17
N ALA A 188 10.20 -12.46 13.10
CA ALA A 188 9.42 -12.07 14.28
C ALA A 188 8.81 -13.28 15.00
N THR A 189 9.13 -13.45 16.29
CA THR A 189 8.38 -14.31 17.22
C THR A 189 7.25 -13.49 17.86
N PRO A 190 6.05 -14.05 18.10
CA PRO A 190 4.98 -13.30 18.75
C PRO A 190 5.43 -12.90 20.16
N PRO A 191 5.22 -11.64 20.60
CA PRO A 191 5.51 -11.26 21.97
C PRO A 191 4.66 -12.09 22.94
N ALA A 192 5.27 -12.69 23.95
CA ALA A 192 4.60 -13.63 24.88
C ALA A 192 3.36 -13.05 25.61
N ASN A 193 3.21 -11.72 25.65
CA ASN A 193 2.16 -11.00 26.37
C ASN A 193 1.04 -10.43 25.48
N VAL A 194 1.07 -10.68 24.18
CA VAL A 194 0.01 -10.25 23.24
C VAL A 194 -0.72 -11.50 22.74
N PRO A 195 -2.07 -11.53 22.71
CA PRO A 195 -2.79 -12.63 22.09
C PRO A 195 -2.23 -12.91 20.68
N PRO A 196 -1.82 -14.15 20.36
CA PRO A 196 -1.10 -14.46 19.13
C PRO A 196 -1.78 -13.92 17.86
N GLY A 197 -3.12 -14.00 17.80
CA GLY A 197 -3.92 -13.49 16.68
C GLY A 197 -3.82 -11.97 16.47
N ASN A 198 -3.74 -11.16 17.54
CA ASN A 198 -3.60 -9.71 17.42
C ASN A 198 -2.22 -9.32 16.90
N SER A 199 -1.16 -10.00 17.35
CA SER A 199 0.20 -9.75 16.86
C SER A 199 0.33 -10.16 15.39
N LEU A 200 -0.21 -11.31 15.01
CA LEU A 200 -0.12 -11.82 13.65
C LEU A 200 -0.89 -10.94 12.65
N TRP A 201 -2.10 -10.52 13.01
CA TRP A 201 -2.89 -9.61 12.18
C TRP A 201 -2.19 -8.26 11.99
N TYR A 202 -1.59 -7.71 13.05
CA TYR A 202 -0.82 -6.46 12.94
C TYR A 202 0.43 -6.62 12.04
N SER A 203 1.16 -7.73 12.17
CA SER A 203 2.28 -8.05 11.25
C SER A 203 1.82 -8.18 9.80
N TRP A 204 0.65 -8.78 9.57
CA TRP A 204 0.05 -8.84 8.23
C TRP A 204 -0.32 -7.45 7.71
N ILE A 205 -0.91 -6.57 8.54
CA ILE A 205 -1.23 -5.19 8.17
C ILE A 205 0.02 -4.44 7.72
N ILE A 206 1.13 -4.55 8.44
CA ILE A 206 2.39 -3.89 8.06
C ILE A 206 2.87 -4.45 6.72
N ALA A 207 2.95 -5.78 6.58
CA ALA A 207 3.44 -6.42 5.36
C ALA A 207 2.59 -6.06 4.13
N GLU A 208 1.28 -6.09 4.27
CA GLU A 208 0.33 -5.75 3.22
C GLU A 208 0.35 -4.24 2.93
N SER A 209 0.54 -3.38 3.94
CA SER A 209 0.70 -1.92 3.72
C SER A 209 1.94 -1.62 2.89
N VAL A 210 3.06 -2.29 3.17
CA VAL A 210 4.32 -2.17 2.42
C VAL A 210 4.15 -2.65 0.97
N ARG A 211 3.44 -3.76 0.73
CA ARG A 211 3.08 -4.23 -0.63
C ARG A 211 2.16 -3.26 -1.37
N ARG A 212 1.16 -2.72 -0.69
CA ARG A 212 0.18 -1.80 -1.29
C ARG A 212 0.84 -0.47 -1.67
N ILE A 213 1.67 0.11 -0.81
CA ILE A 213 2.39 1.35 -1.17
C ILE A 213 3.37 1.13 -2.33
N TRP A 214 4.06 -0.01 -2.38
CA TRP A 214 4.89 -0.38 -3.52
C TRP A 214 4.10 -0.36 -4.83
N LEU A 215 2.96 -1.04 -4.87
CA LEU A 215 2.13 -1.16 -6.07
C LEU A 215 1.55 0.19 -6.52
N VAL A 216 1.10 1.03 -5.58
CA VAL A 216 0.62 2.38 -5.92
C VAL A 216 1.76 3.24 -6.47
N THR A 217 2.94 3.18 -5.86
CA THR A 217 4.13 3.90 -6.31
C THR A 217 4.55 3.45 -7.71
N ALA A 218 4.63 2.13 -7.92
CA ALA A 218 4.99 1.53 -9.20
C ALA A 218 4.00 1.91 -10.31
N GLY A 219 2.70 1.91 -10.02
CA GLY A 219 1.66 2.32 -10.97
C GLY A 219 1.76 3.80 -11.35
N ILE A 220 1.78 4.70 -10.36
CA ILE A 220 1.82 6.15 -10.57
C ILE A 220 3.09 6.57 -11.31
N GLN A 221 4.25 6.17 -10.79
CA GLN A 221 5.52 6.58 -11.35
C GLN A 221 5.80 5.86 -12.67
N GLY A 222 5.42 4.58 -12.80
CA GLY A 222 5.59 3.81 -14.03
C GLY A 222 4.85 4.43 -15.20
N MET A 223 3.55 4.75 -15.04
CA MET A 223 2.80 5.44 -16.09
C MET A 223 3.31 6.87 -16.31
N TYR A 224 3.64 7.61 -15.25
CA TYR A 224 4.17 8.97 -15.41
C TYR A 224 5.42 8.97 -16.28
N LYS A 225 6.40 8.11 -15.95
CA LYS A 225 7.63 7.93 -16.70
C LYS A 225 7.37 7.47 -18.14
N TYR A 226 6.40 6.58 -18.36
CA TYR A 226 5.98 6.13 -19.70
C TYR A 226 5.52 7.30 -20.59
N PHE A 227 4.78 8.28 -20.04
CA PHE A 227 4.31 9.43 -20.81
C PHE A 227 5.28 10.61 -20.86
N ALA A 228 6.08 10.82 -19.80
CA ALA A 228 7.08 11.88 -19.76
C ALA A 228 8.25 11.60 -20.73
N GLN A 229 8.58 10.33 -20.97
CA GLN A 229 9.64 9.92 -21.87
C GLN A 229 9.16 9.88 -23.33
N THR A 230 9.53 10.87 -24.13
CA THR A 230 9.16 10.92 -25.57
C THR A 230 10.14 10.21 -26.49
N ARG A 231 11.37 9.93 -26.02
CA ARG A 231 12.45 9.30 -26.81
C ARG A 231 13.35 8.42 -25.93
N GLY A 232 13.82 7.31 -26.48
CA GLY A 232 14.77 6.39 -25.84
C GLY A 232 14.13 5.09 -25.33
N PRO A 233 14.94 4.21 -24.72
CA PRO A 233 14.44 2.98 -24.08
C PRO A 233 13.48 3.34 -22.94
N GLN A 234 12.55 2.43 -22.64
CA GLN A 234 11.63 2.59 -21.53
C GLN A 234 12.41 2.75 -20.22
N PRO A 235 12.07 3.74 -19.39
CA PRO A 235 12.75 3.97 -18.13
C PRO A 235 12.52 2.79 -17.16
N PRO A 236 13.47 2.50 -16.25
CA PRO A 236 13.28 1.47 -15.24
C PRO A 236 12.03 1.74 -14.41
N CYS A 237 11.23 0.71 -14.18
CA CYS A 237 10.11 0.75 -13.25
C CYS A 237 10.35 -0.23 -12.09
N LEU A 238 9.66 -0.01 -10.98
CA LEU A 238 9.79 -0.82 -9.76
C LEU A 238 9.39 -2.28 -9.97
N GLY A 239 8.51 -2.58 -10.92
CA GLY A 239 7.97 -3.93 -11.11
C GLY A 239 6.82 -4.26 -10.15
N GLY A 240 6.36 -5.51 -10.21
CA GLY A 240 5.20 -6.00 -9.47
C GLY A 240 5.57 -6.74 -8.19
N THR A 241 4.62 -6.84 -7.28
CA THR A 241 4.71 -7.73 -6.11
C THR A 241 3.38 -8.42 -5.87
N ILE A 242 3.38 -9.38 -4.95
CA ILE A 242 2.19 -10.06 -4.49
C ILE A 242 1.37 -9.15 -3.57
N PHE A 243 0.06 -9.33 -3.54
CA PHE A 243 -0.83 -8.59 -2.64
C PHE A 243 -2.14 -9.34 -2.42
N THR A 244 -2.89 -8.96 -1.39
CA THR A 244 -4.17 -9.58 -1.05
C THR A 244 -5.26 -9.01 -1.96
N SER A 245 -5.69 -9.79 -2.96
CA SER A 245 -6.65 -9.33 -3.99
C SER A 245 -8.12 -9.54 -3.62
N ARG A 246 -8.44 -10.37 -2.62
CA ARG A 246 -9.82 -10.61 -2.19
C ARG A 246 -10.30 -9.57 -1.18
N SER A 247 -11.56 -9.17 -1.30
CA SER A 247 -12.25 -8.28 -0.36
C SER A 247 -12.47 -8.94 1.01
N GLY A 248 -12.58 -8.10 2.05
CA GLY A 248 -12.83 -8.51 3.43
C GLY A 248 -11.57 -8.65 4.28
N PHE A 249 -10.42 -8.97 3.67
CA PHE A 249 -9.16 -9.13 4.41
C PHE A 249 -8.60 -7.78 4.87
N TRP A 250 -8.48 -6.80 3.96
CA TRP A 250 -7.98 -5.45 4.27
C TRP A 250 -8.99 -4.64 5.08
N GLU A 251 -10.28 -4.92 4.90
CA GLU A 251 -11.37 -4.22 5.56
C GLU A 251 -11.72 -4.84 6.94
N ALA A 252 -11.07 -5.94 7.32
CA ALA A 252 -11.33 -6.64 8.56
C ALA A 252 -11.25 -5.67 9.76
N ARG A 253 -12.28 -5.69 10.62
CA ARG A 253 -12.37 -4.75 11.76
C ARG A 253 -11.72 -5.26 13.04
N SER A 254 -11.33 -6.53 13.08
CA SER A 254 -10.67 -7.17 14.23
C SER A 254 -9.80 -8.34 13.78
N ALA A 255 -8.84 -8.72 14.63
CA ALA A 255 -7.99 -9.90 14.39
C ALA A 255 -8.82 -11.18 14.25
N LEU A 256 -9.87 -11.33 15.07
CA LEU A 256 -10.78 -12.48 15.00
C LEU A 256 -11.50 -12.57 13.65
N ALA A 257 -11.97 -11.44 13.13
CA ALA A 257 -12.63 -11.40 11.82
C ALA A 257 -11.64 -11.75 10.68
N TRP A 258 -10.41 -11.23 10.77
CA TRP A 258 -9.35 -11.55 9.81
C TRP A 258 -8.94 -13.02 9.88
N GLU A 259 -8.76 -13.57 11.08
CA GLU A 259 -8.38 -14.97 11.29
C GLU A 259 -9.46 -15.94 10.78
N LYS A 260 -10.73 -15.62 11.03
CA LYS A 260 -11.86 -16.37 10.46
C LYS A 260 -11.81 -16.37 8.94
N LEU A 261 -11.54 -15.23 8.30
CA LEU A 261 -11.39 -15.18 6.85
C LEU A 261 -10.20 -16.00 6.36
N CYS A 262 -9.07 -15.99 7.08
CA CYS A 262 -7.90 -16.81 6.76
C CYS A 262 -8.16 -18.32 6.87
N SER A 263 -9.03 -18.78 7.78
CA SER A 263 -9.36 -20.20 7.91
C SER A 263 -10.42 -20.67 6.92
N GLU A 264 -11.31 -19.79 6.48
CA GLU A 264 -12.45 -20.15 5.62
C GLU A 264 -12.21 -19.89 4.13
N ARG A 265 -11.32 -18.94 3.78
CA ARG A 265 -11.23 -18.40 2.42
C ARG A 265 -9.78 -18.24 1.97
N PHE A 266 -9.54 -18.50 0.69
CA PHE A 266 -8.29 -18.09 0.06
C PHE A 266 -8.24 -16.56 -0.02
N SER A 267 -7.16 -15.95 0.46
CA SER A 267 -6.96 -14.50 0.53
C SER A 267 -6.79 -13.81 -0.82
N GLY A 268 -6.54 -14.58 -1.89
CA GLY A 268 -6.17 -13.99 -3.16
C GLY A 268 -4.73 -13.46 -3.16
N LEU A 269 -3.88 -13.94 -2.25
CA LEU A 269 -2.46 -13.63 -2.25
C LEU A 269 -1.78 -14.35 -3.44
N VAL A 270 -1.67 -13.64 -4.55
CA VAL A 270 -1.08 -14.15 -5.82
C VAL A 270 -0.27 -13.06 -6.50
N ARG A 271 0.77 -13.47 -7.23
CA ARG A 271 1.60 -12.55 -8.00
C ARG A 271 0.75 -11.85 -9.05
N LEU A 272 1.13 -10.61 -9.39
CA LEU A 272 0.52 -9.91 -10.52
C LEU A 272 0.64 -10.74 -11.80
N THR A 273 1.81 -11.34 -12.03
CA THR A 273 2.08 -12.21 -13.17
C THR A 273 1.26 -13.52 -13.21
N GLU A 274 0.54 -13.85 -12.14
CA GLU A 274 -0.29 -15.06 -12.00
C GLU A 274 -1.80 -14.73 -12.07
N THR A 275 -2.21 -13.74 -12.87
CA THR A 275 -3.62 -13.32 -12.97
C THR A 275 -4.61 -14.45 -13.28
N GLU A 276 -4.27 -15.40 -14.15
CA GLU A 276 -5.16 -16.52 -14.46
C GLU A 276 -5.44 -17.40 -13.22
N LYS A 277 -4.45 -17.57 -12.34
CA LYS A 277 -4.62 -18.25 -11.05
C LYS A 277 -5.50 -17.43 -10.10
N MET A 278 -5.32 -16.11 -10.09
CA MET A 278 -6.20 -15.19 -9.33
C MET A 278 -7.66 -15.37 -9.73
N LEU A 279 -7.95 -15.29 -11.04
CA LEU A 279 -9.30 -15.36 -11.60
C LEU A 279 -9.94 -16.74 -11.43
N ALA A 280 -9.13 -17.80 -11.32
CA ALA A 280 -9.60 -19.15 -11.02
C ALA A 280 -9.94 -19.36 -9.53
N MET A 281 -9.28 -18.64 -8.62
CA MET A 281 -9.37 -18.86 -7.17
C MET A 281 -10.21 -17.82 -6.42
N VAL A 282 -10.39 -16.62 -6.98
CA VAL A 282 -11.14 -15.52 -6.37
C VAL A 282 -12.34 -15.17 -7.26
N PRO A 283 -13.58 -15.26 -6.74
CA PRO A 283 -14.75 -14.81 -7.49
C PRO A 283 -14.62 -13.34 -7.90
N ARG A 284 -15.08 -12.98 -9.10
CA ARG A 284 -14.82 -11.66 -9.71
C ARG A 284 -15.42 -10.53 -8.88
N GLU A 285 -16.61 -10.76 -8.36
CA GLU A 285 -17.35 -9.88 -7.46
C GLU A 285 -16.66 -9.68 -6.11
N GLU A 286 -15.72 -10.56 -5.74
CA GLU A 286 -14.97 -10.47 -4.50
C GLU A 286 -13.55 -9.94 -4.69
N ILE A 287 -13.13 -9.66 -5.93
CA ILE A 287 -11.89 -8.94 -6.20
C ILE A 287 -12.06 -7.51 -5.67
N ASN A 288 -11.18 -7.11 -4.75
CA ASN A 288 -11.28 -5.80 -4.11
C ASN A 288 -10.92 -4.66 -5.07
N ASP A 289 -11.40 -3.44 -4.76
CA ASP A 289 -11.23 -2.30 -5.66
C ASP A 289 -9.76 -1.89 -5.83
N PHE A 290 -8.93 -2.13 -4.81
CA PHE A 290 -7.47 -1.99 -4.93
C PHE A 290 -6.91 -2.87 -6.04
N ALA A 291 -7.27 -4.15 -6.04
CA ALA A 291 -6.82 -5.14 -7.02
C ALA A 291 -7.24 -4.75 -8.44
N LYS A 292 -8.48 -4.30 -8.62
CA LYS A 292 -8.98 -3.82 -9.92
C LYS A 292 -8.13 -2.68 -10.46
N VAL A 293 -7.76 -1.72 -9.61
CA VAL A 293 -6.88 -0.60 -10.01
C VAL A 293 -5.49 -1.09 -10.34
N VAL A 294 -4.87 -1.94 -9.53
CA VAL A 294 -3.53 -2.47 -9.83
C VAL A 294 -3.52 -3.28 -11.14
N LEU A 295 -4.56 -4.08 -11.39
CA LEU A 295 -4.72 -4.83 -12.64
C LEU A 295 -4.90 -3.90 -13.85
N GLU A 296 -5.72 -2.86 -13.72
CA GLU A 296 -5.90 -1.86 -14.78
C GLU A 296 -4.59 -1.11 -15.06
N CYS A 297 -3.80 -0.83 -14.03
CA CYS A 297 -2.50 -0.22 -14.18
C CYS A 297 -1.46 -1.11 -14.85
N THR A 298 -1.66 -2.43 -14.80
CA THR A 298 -0.70 -3.42 -15.32
C THR A 298 -1.08 -3.86 -16.72
N TYR A 299 -2.36 -4.15 -16.95
CA TYR A 299 -2.88 -4.78 -18.17
C TYR A 299 -3.77 -3.87 -19.01
N GLY A 300 -4.14 -2.70 -18.49
CA GLY A 300 -5.05 -1.77 -19.14
C GLY A 300 -6.52 -2.01 -18.82
N SER A 301 -7.34 -1.02 -19.14
CA SER A 301 -8.80 -0.99 -18.93
C SER A 301 -9.52 -2.03 -19.79
N GLU A 302 -9.16 -2.14 -21.07
CA GLU A 302 -9.75 -3.12 -22.00
C GLU A 302 -9.60 -4.56 -21.49
N TRP A 303 -8.41 -4.90 -20.95
CA TRP A 303 -8.17 -6.20 -20.36
C TRP A 303 -9.07 -6.43 -19.13
N CYS A 304 -9.18 -5.42 -18.25
CA CYS A 304 -10.03 -5.51 -17.06
C CYS A 304 -11.50 -5.64 -17.43
N GLU A 305 -11.99 -4.89 -18.41
CA GLU A 305 -13.37 -5.01 -18.90
C GLU A 305 -13.66 -6.43 -19.40
N ALA A 306 -12.77 -6.99 -20.22
CA ALA A 306 -12.89 -8.34 -20.75
C ALA A 306 -12.81 -9.45 -19.67
N LYS A 307 -11.92 -9.28 -18.68
CA LYS A 307 -11.60 -10.32 -17.69
C LYS A 307 -12.35 -10.19 -16.37
N LEU A 308 -12.90 -9.02 -16.04
CA LEU A 308 -13.59 -8.74 -14.79
C LEU A 308 -15.08 -8.39 -14.97
N GLY A 309 -15.50 -7.93 -16.16
CA GLY A 309 -16.91 -7.66 -16.46
C GLY A 309 -17.35 -6.19 -16.31
N GLY A 310 -16.49 -5.25 -16.68
CA GLY A 310 -16.71 -3.80 -16.51
C GLY A 310 -16.28 -3.32 -15.12
N CYS A 311 -15.31 -2.40 -15.08
CA CYS A 311 -14.78 -1.78 -13.86
C CYS A 311 -15.49 -0.47 -13.51
#